data_AF-A0A819KQL8-F1
#
_entry.id   AF-A0A819KQL8-F1
#
_cell.length_a   1.000
_cell.length_b   1.000
_cell.length_c   1.000
_cell.angle_alpha   90.00
_cell.angle_beta   90.00
_cell.angle_gamma   90.00
#
_symmetry.space_group_name_H-M   'P 1'
#
loop_
_entity.id
_entity.type
_entity.pdbx_description
1 polymer ?
#
loop_
_entity_poly.entity_id
_entity_poly.type
_entity_poly.pdbx_seq_one_letter_code
_entity_poly.pdbx_strand_id
1 'polypeptide(L)'
;MGDVINCTRFLCRADDLVALPEEPVEIPRIPLISLAYRVGTLLDIFGEKTSEQHVMHALQQTVHQWREQGIPVDFCEFASYPRLDVFPARYVIFLELIEDEGHKIDAQQFQILKNTVNAEVDQQLRQANQIYNFMRIAKKADPLDSIL
;
A
#
# COMPACT_ATOMS: atom_id res chain seq x y z
N MET A 1 -16.46 -18.23 -24.36
CA MET A 1 -17.83 -18.23 -23.81
C MET A 1 -17.70 -17.81 -22.36
N GLY A 2 -18.24 -16.66 -21.98
CA GLY A 2 -18.27 -16.20 -20.59
C GLY A 2 -19.67 -16.42 -20.03
N ASP A 3 -19.76 -16.83 -18.77
CA ASP A 3 -21.02 -17.06 -18.09
C ASP A 3 -21.82 -15.76 -17.94
N VAL A 4 -23.10 -15.80 -18.29
CA VAL A 4 -24.05 -14.72 -18.07
C VAL A 4 -24.56 -14.85 -16.64
N ILE A 5 -24.05 -14.00 -15.75
CA ILE A 5 -24.55 -13.90 -14.37
C ILE A 5 -25.86 -13.09 -14.43
N ASN A 6 -27.00 -13.76 -14.26
CA ASN A 6 -28.30 -13.10 -14.07
C ASN A 6 -28.36 -12.49 -12.67
N CYS A 7 -27.90 -11.26 -12.52
CA CYS A 7 -28.06 -10.51 -11.27
C CYS A 7 -29.52 -10.05 -11.13
N THR A 8 -30.22 -10.52 -10.09
CA THR A 8 -31.50 -9.93 -9.65
C THR A 8 -31.22 -8.52 -9.11
N ARG A 9 -31.73 -7.49 -9.79
CA ARG A 9 -31.49 -6.09 -9.44
C ARG A 9 -32.66 -5.55 -8.61
N PHE A 10 -32.35 -4.93 -7.48
CA PHE A 10 -33.33 -4.25 -6.60
C PHE A 10 -33.00 -2.76 -6.53
N LEU A 11 -34.04 -1.92 -6.47
CA LEU A 11 -33.91 -0.50 -6.14
C LEU A 11 -34.01 -0.36 -4.62
N CYS A 12 -32.96 0.16 -3.97
CA CYS A 12 -32.97 0.43 -2.53
C CYS A 12 -33.39 1.89 -2.30
N ARG A 13 -34.49 2.09 -1.57
CA ARG A 13 -34.96 3.43 -1.17
C ARG A 13 -35.14 3.48 0.34
N ALA A 14 -34.17 4.10 1.02
CA ALA A 14 -34.11 4.33 2.48
C ALA A 14 -34.25 3.07 3.36
N ASP A 15 -35.40 2.40 3.35
CA ASP A 15 -35.71 1.23 4.18
C ASP A 15 -36.40 0.08 3.41
N ASP A 16 -36.53 0.18 2.08
CA ASP A 16 -37.29 -0.79 1.27
C ASP A 16 -36.53 -1.27 0.02
N LEU A 17 -36.68 -2.55 -0.31
CA LEU A 17 -36.14 -3.19 -1.52
C LEU A 17 -37.27 -3.39 -2.52
N VAL A 18 -37.28 -2.60 -3.60
CA VAL A 18 -38.30 -2.69 -4.63
C VAL A 18 -37.74 -3.44 -5.83
N ALA A 19 -38.46 -4.45 -6.32
CA ALA A 19 -38.12 -5.14 -7.56
C ALA A 19 -38.15 -4.17 -8.75
N LEU A 20 -37.17 -4.25 -9.65
CA LEU A 20 -37.21 -3.45 -10.87
C LEU A 20 -38.36 -3.92 -11.79
N PRO A 21 -38.98 -3.01 -12.55
CA PRO A 21 -39.99 -3.36 -13.56
C PRO A 21 -39.43 -4.39 -14.57
N GLU A 22 -40.29 -5.31 -15.02
CA GLU A 22 -39.92 -6.33 -16.00
C GLU A 22 -39.63 -5.74 -17.39
N GLU A 23 -40.23 -4.59 -17.70
CA GLU A 23 -40.10 -3.94 -19.00
C GLU A 23 -39.02 -2.85 -19.02
N PRO A 24 -38.06 -2.89 -19.99
CA PRO A 24 -36.92 -1.96 -20.04
C PRO A 24 -37.30 -0.48 -20.20
N VAL A 25 -38.52 -0.20 -20.66
CA VAL A 25 -39.02 1.16 -20.93
C VAL A 25 -39.34 1.92 -19.63
N GLU A 26 -39.64 1.20 -18.56
CA GLU A 26 -40.04 1.77 -17.26
C GLU A 26 -38.87 1.90 -16.27
N ILE A 27 -37.71 1.32 -16.57
CA ILE A 27 -36.53 1.43 -15.72
C ILE A 27 -35.90 2.81 -15.97
N PRO A 28 -35.95 3.76 -15.02
CA PRO A 28 -35.22 5.01 -15.17
C PRO A 28 -33.76 4.67 -15.47
N ARG A 29 -33.12 5.40 -16.40
CA ARG A 29 -31.70 5.21 -16.72
C ARG A 29 -30.84 5.57 -15.52
N ILE A 30 -30.68 4.63 -14.60
CA ILE A 30 -29.87 4.78 -13.41
C ILE A 30 -28.41 4.69 -13.87
N PRO A 31 -27.58 5.69 -13.59
CA PRO A 31 -26.16 5.62 -13.92
C PRO A 31 -25.52 4.46 -13.15
N LEU A 32 -24.90 3.55 -13.89
CA LEU A 32 -24.01 2.55 -13.30
C LEU A 32 -22.72 3.24 -12.89
N ILE A 33 -22.48 3.32 -11.58
CA ILE A 33 -21.23 3.88 -11.04
C ILE A 33 -20.26 2.71 -10.88
N SER A 34 -19.23 2.68 -11.72
CA SER A 34 -18.08 1.78 -11.55
C SER A 34 -16.92 2.59 -10.98
N LEU A 35 -16.44 2.22 -9.80
CA LEU A 35 -15.24 2.79 -9.21
C LEU A 35 -14.03 2.01 -9.74
N ALA A 36 -13.28 2.64 -10.63
CA ALA A 36 -12.00 2.11 -11.10
C ALA A 36 -10.85 2.69 -10.24
N TYR A 37 -9.83 1.87 -9.97
CA TYR A 37 -8.61 2.34 -9.33
C TYR A 37 -7.72 3.06 -10.35
N ARG A 38 -6.86 3.97 -9.87
CA ARG A 38 -5.87 4.62 -10.73
C ARG A 38 -4.73 3.65 -11.01
N VAL A 39 -4.56 3.28 -12.28
CA VAL A 39 -3.41 2.48 -12.74
C VAL A 39 -2.10 3.12 -12.24
N GLY A 40 -1.22 2.30 -11.68
CA GLY A 40 0.08 2.73 -11.14
C GLY A 40 0.05 3.25 -9.69
N THR A 41 -1.08 3.13 -8.98
CA THR A 41 -1.15 3.38 -7.53
C THR A 41 -1.13 2.05 -6.78
N LEU A 42 -0.18 1.90 -5.87
CA LEU A 42 0.01 0.72 -5.04
C LEU A 42 -0.59 0.90 -3.64
N LEU A 43 -0.33 2.06 -3.01
CA LEU A 43 -0.82 2.39 -1.68
C LEU A 43 -1.52 3.75 -1.68
N ASP A 44 -2.63 3.83 -0.95
CA ASP A 44 -3.47 5.02 -0.80
C ASP A 44 -4.29 4.91 0.50
N ILE A 45 -4.09 5.84 1.43
CA ILE A 45 -4.83 5.97 2.71
C ILE A 45 -5.70 7.23 2.70
N PHE A 46 -5.19 8.37 2.23
CA PHE A 46 -5.85 9.69 2.27
C PHE A 46 -5.85 10.40 0.90
N GLY A 47 -5.85 9.64 -0.19
CA GLY A 47 -5.78 10.15 -1.56
C GLY A 47 -4.35 10.42 -2.03
N GLU A 48 -3.33 10.16 -1.20
CA GLU A 48 -1.94 10.12 -1.64
C GLU A 48 -1.73 8.90 -2.52
N LYS A 49 -1.13 9.12 -3.69
CA LYS A 49 -0.93 8.07 -4.68
C LYS A 49 0.51 7.59 -4.60
N THR A 50 0.74 6.59 -3.75
CA THR A 50 2.06 5.95 -3.65
C THR A 50 2.14 4.85 -4.70
N SER A 51 3.01 5.02 -5.71
CA SER A 51 3.26 4.03 -6.74
C SER A 51 4.29 2.99 -6.27
N GLU A 52 4.37 1.89 -7.01
CA GLU A 52 5.44 0.89 -6.85
C GLU A 52 6.83 1.52 -7.01
N GLN A 53 7.00 2.47 -7.94
CA GLN A 53 8.26 3.19 -8.14
C GLN A 53 8.70 3.96 -6.90
N HIS A 54 7.77 4.60 -6.18
CA HIS A 54 8.10 5.29 -4.93
C HIS A 54 8.59 4.31 -3.87
N VAL A 55 7.91 3.17 -3.71
CA VAL A 55 8.29 2.15 -2.73
C VAL A 55 9.63 1.52 -3.10
N MET A 56 9.81 1.12 -4.36
CA MET A 56 11.05 0.52 -4.84
C MET A 56 12.24 1.46 -4.66
N HIS A 57 12.10 2.72 -5.05
CA HIS A 57 13.15 3.72 -4.84
C HIS A 57 13.46 3.87 -3.34
N ALA A 58 12.45 3.95 -2.47
CA ALA A 58 12.66 4.08 -1.04
C ALA A 58 13.43 2.89 -0.46
N LEU A 59 13.04 1.66 -0.80
CA LEU A 59 13.69 0.43 -0.34
C LEU A 59 15.12 0.31 -0.84
N GLN A 60 15.37 0.62 -2.12
CA GLN A 60 16.72 0.63 -2.70
C GLN A 60 17.64 1.64 -2.00
N GLN A 61 17.14 2.86 -1.71
CA GLN A 61 17.92 3.85 -0.98
C GLN A 61 18.19 3.42 0.46
N THR A 62 17.21 2.80 1.14
CA THR A 62 17.40 2.27 2.49
C THR A 62 18.47 1.16 2.51
N VAL A 63 18.39 0.19 1.59
CA VAL A 63 19.38 -0.90 1.50
C VAL A 63 20.76 -0.34 1.16
N HIS A 64 20.85 0.64 0.26
CA HIS A 64 22.11 1.32 -0.03
C HIS A 64 22.74 1.95 1.23
N GLN A 65 21.93 2.63 2.06
CA GLN A 65 22.40 3.21 3.33
C GLN A 65 22.90 2.14 4.31
N TRP A 66 22.23 0.98 4.40
CA TRP A 66 22.70 -0.13 5.22
C TRP A 66 24.04 -0.68 4.75
N ARG A 67 24.25 -0.78 3.43
CA ARG A 67 25.55 -1.18 2.87
C ARG A 67 26.66 -0.18 3.21
N GLU A 68 26.39 1.12 3.13
CA GLU A 68 27.34 2.16 3.55
C GLU A 68 27.68 2.09 5.05
N GLN A 69 26.77 1.59 5.88
CA GLN A 69 26.98 1.34 7.31
C GLN A 69 27.69 0.00 7.59
N GLY A 70 28.04 -0.77 6.56
CA GLY A 70 28.73 -2.05 6.68
C GLY A 70 27.80 -3.24 6.96
N ILE A 71 26.50 -3.12 6.68
CA ILE A 71 25.54 -4.23 6.74
C ILE A 71 25.45 -4.86 5.34
N PRO A 72 25.93 -6.09 5.14
CA PRO A 72 26.12 -6.70 3.82
C PRO A 72 24.83 -7.37 3.32
N VAL A 73 23.82 -6.55 3.01
CA VAL A 73 22.51 -7.00 2.52
C VAL A 73 22.17 -6.38 1.18
N ASP A 74 21.41 -7.14 0.39
CA ASP A 74 20.80 -6.71 -0.84
C ASP A 74 19.28 -6.89 -0.83
N PHE A 75 18.61 -6.09 -1.64
CA PHE A 75 17.16 -6.12 -1.79
C PHE A 75 16.72 -7.31 -2.67
N CYS A 76 15.75 -8.10 -2.21
CA CYS A 76 15.15 -9.19 -2.98
C CYS A 76 13.76 -8.82 -3.51
N GLU A 77 12.79 -8.78 -2.62
CA GLU A 77 11.37 -8.60 -2.95
C GLU A 77 10.67 -7.86 -1.80
N PHE A 78 9.49 -7.31 -2.10
CA PHE A 78 8.64 -6.71 -1.10
C PHE A 78 7.17 -7.00 -1.35
N ALA A 79 6.38 -6.98 -0.28
CA ALA A 79 4.93 -6.92 -0.35
C ALA A 79 4.44 -5.75 0.50
N SER A 80 3.34 -5.11 0.15
CA SER A 80 2.83 -3.98 0.93
C SER A 80 1.31 -3.90 0.91
N TYR A 81 0.75 -3.31 1.96
CA TYR A 81 -0.67 -3.01 2.04
C TYR A 81 -0.94 -1.80 2.96
N PRO A 82 -2.03 -1.05 2.75
CA PRO A 82 -2.47 -0.04 3.68
C PRO A 82 -3.20 -0.70 4.86
N ARG A 83 -2.75 -0.41 6.07
CA ARG A 83 -3.36 -0.86 7.31
C ARG A 83 -4.38 0.18 7.78
N LEU A 84 -5.66 -0.11 7.52
CA LEU A 84 -6.80 0.79 7.75
C LEU A 84 -7.59 0.49 9.03
N ASP A 85 -7.27 -0.59 9.75
CA ASP A 85 -7.88 -1.01 11.02
C ASP A 85 -7.33 -0.23 12.23
N VAL A 86 -6.41 0.71 12.02
CA VAL A 86 -5.77 1.54 13.05
C VAL A 86 -5.89 3.03 12.72
N PHE A 87 -5.87 3.89 13.74
CA PHE A 87 -5.91 5.34 13.57
C PHE A 87 -4.77 6.03 14.35
N PRO A 88 -3.92 6.84 13.71
CA PRO A 88 -3.88 7.11 12.27
C PRO A 88 -3.54 5.85 11.45
N ALA A 89 -4.07 5.74 10.23
CA ALA A 89 -3.77 4.60 9.36
C ALA A 89 -2.32 4.66 8.86
N ARG A 90 -1.76 3.51 8.45
CA ARG A 90 -0.34 3.40 8.07
C ARG A 90 -0.09 2.40 6.97
N TYR A 91 1.07 2.48 6.33
CA TYR A 91 1.54 1.44 5.43
C TYR A 91 2.23 0.32 6.21
N VAL A 92 2.07 -0.90 5.71
CA VAL A 92 2.85 -2.06 6.13
C VAL A 92 3.63 -2.56 4.93
N ILE A 93 4.93 -2.77 5.10
CA ILE A 93 5.83 -3.27 4.06
C ILE A 93 6.57 -4.49 4.60
N PHE A 94 6.38 -5.64 3.96
CA PHE A 94 7.23 -6.82 4.13
C PHE A 94 8.41 -6.68 3.20
N LEU A 95 9.62 -6.84 3.71
CA LEU A 95 10.86 -6.61 3.01
C LEU A 95 11.73 -7.87 3.12
N GLU A 96 11.97 -8.53 1.99
CA GLU A 96 12.87 -9.67 1.91
C GLU A 96 14.28 -9.20 1.52
N LEU A 97 15.27 -9.61 2.31
CA LEU A 97 16.68 -9.28 2.11
C LEU A 97 17.49 -10.54 1.81
N ILE A 98 18.52 -10.38 0.97
CA ILE A 98 19.53 -11.41 0.70
C ILE A 98 20.86 -10.97 1.31
N GLU A 99 21.59 -11.92 1.89
CA GLU A 99 22.96 -11.69 2.38
C GLU A 99 23.97 -11.74 1.23
N ASP A 100 24.97 -10.86 1.25
CA ASP A 100 26.08 -10.91 0.29
C ASP A 100 26.85 -12.24 0.40
N GLU A 101 27.32 -12.76 -0.73
CA GLU A 101 28.06 -14.03 -0.77
C GLU A 101 29.28 -14.01 0.19
N GLY A 102 29.25 -14.88 1.21
CA GLY A 102 30.33 -15.01 2.18
C GLY A 102 30.23 -14.11 3.41
N HIS A 103 29.19 -13.27 3.51
CA HIS A 103 28.96 -12.39 4.64
C HIS A 103 27.58 -12.64 5.26
N LYS A 104 27.56 -13.31 6.42
CA LYS A 104 26.33 -13.51 7.19
C LYS A 104 26.08 -12.32 8.11
N ILE A 105 24.82 -11.93 8.23
CA ILE A 105 24.41 -10.92 9.20
C ILE A 105 24.58 -11.53 10.59
N ASP A 106 25.35 -10.85 11.45
CA ASP A 106 25.45 -11.27 12.85
C ASP A 106 24.21 -10.83 13.66
N ALA A 107 24.06 -11.37 14.87
CA ALA A 107 22.91 -11.05 15.71
C ALA A 107 22.82 -9.55 16.08
N GLN A 108 23.95 -8.85 16.14
CA GLN A 108 23.99 -7.43 16.47
C GLN A 108 23.53 -6.58 15.28
N GLN A 109 24.01 -6.87 14.07
CA GLN A 109 23.60 -6.23 12.83
C GLN A 109 22.11 -6.47 12.55
N PHE A 110 21.62 -7.69 12.78
CA PHE A 110 20.19 -7.99 12.64
C PHE A 110 19.34 -7.20 13.64
N GLN A 111 19.83 -7.04 14.87
CA GLN A 111 19.13 -6.23 15.88
C GLN A 111 19.13 -4.74 15.51
N ILE A 112 20.22 -4.24 14.92
CA ILE A 112 20.27 -2.87 14.39
C ILE A 112 19.22 -2.69 13.31
N LEU A 113 19.20 -3.57 12.29
CA LEU A 113 18.21 -3.54 11.21
C LEU A 113 16.77 -3.52 11.75
N LYS A 114 16.44 -4.43 12.67
CA LYS A 114 15.11 -4.48 13.30
C LYS A 114 14.72 -3.19 14.01
N ASN A 115 15.69 -2.49 14.60
CA ASN A 115 15.43 -1.26 15.36
C ASN A 115 15.33 -0.03 14.47
N THR A 116 15.97 -0.02 13.29
CA THR A 116 16.07 1.16 12.43
C THR A 116 15.19 1.10 11.18
N VAL A 117 14.80 -0.10 10.73
CA VAL A 117 14.11 -0.32 9.44
C VAL A 117 12.86 0.54 9.27
N ASN A 118 12.00 0.64 10.28
CA ASN A 118 10.78 1.44 10.18
C ASN A 118 11.11 2.93 9.95
N ALA A 119 12.09 3.46 10.68
CA ALA A 119 12.46 4.88 10.59
C ALA A 119 13.15 5.19 9.27
N GLU A 120 14.06 4.34 8.82
CA GLU A 120 14.84 4.54 7.60
C GLU A 120 13.98 4.38 6.35
N VAL A 121 13.12 3.35 6.30
CA VAL A 121 12.17 3.18 5.18
C VAL A 121 11.13 4.32 5.18
N ASP A 122 10.60 4.75 6.34
CA ASP A 122 9.65 5.89 6.40
C ASP A 122 10.31 7.17 5.88
N GLN A 123 11.55 7.41 6.26
CA GLN A 123 12.32 8.56 5.80
C GLN A 123 12.47 8.54 4.27
N GLN A 124 12.92 7.43 3.69
CA GLN A 124 13.13 7.33 2.24
C GLN A 124 11.81 7.42 1.47
N LEU A 125 10.73 6.83 1.98
CA LEU A 125 9.41 6.93 1.35
C LEU A 125 8.85 8.35 1.39
N ARG A 126 9.09 9.10 2.47
CA ARG A 126 8.72 10.52 2.57
C ARG A 126 9.51 11.39 1.60
N GLN A 127 10.76 11.04 1.30
CA GLN A 127 11.55 11.72 0.27
C GLN A 127 11.03 11.40 -1.14
N ALA A 128 10.68 10.14 -1.40
CA ALA A 128 10.15 9.69 -2.68
C ALA A 128 8.73 10.20 -2.97
N ASN A 129 7.88 10.36 -1.94
CA ASN A 129 6.50 10.82 -2.07
C ASN A 129 6.22 12.03 -1.17
N GLN A 130 6.28 13.23 -1.75
CA GLN A 130 6.05 14.48 -1.04
C GLN A 130 4.62 14.62 -0.46
N ILE A 131 3.62 14.02 -1.11
CA ILE A 131 2.23 14.04 -0.62
C ILE A 131 2.12 13.16 0.63
N TYR A 132 2.70 11.96 0.60
CA TYR A 132 2.80 11.11 1.79
C TYR A 132 3.52 11.84 2.93
N ASN A 133 4.64 12.51 2.65
CA ASN A 133 5.35 13.32 3.64
C ASN A 133 4.47 14.43 4.25
N PHE A 134 3.70 15.14 3.43
CA PHE A 134 2.75 16.14 3.91
C PHE A 134 1.71 15.52 4.85
N MET A 135 1.14 14.37 4.51
CA MET A 135 0.18 13.64 5.35
C MET A 135 0.80 13.16 6.68
N ARG A 136 2.05 12.67 6.63
CA ARG A 136 2.82 12.25 7.80
C ARG A 136 3.08 13.41 8.77
N ILE A 137 3.52 14.56 8.26
CA ILE A 137 3.75 15.77 9.06
C ILE A 137 2.43 16.28 9.66
N ALA A 138 1.34 16.21 8.90
CA ALA A 138 0.00 16.58 9.37
C ALA A 138 -0.63 15.57 10.34
N LYS A 139 0.09 14.49 10.72
CA LYS A 139 -0.40 13.38 11.56
C LYS A 139 -1.68 12.72 11.03
N LYS A 140 -1.88 12.78 9.71
CA LYS A 140 -2.98 12.06 9.06
C LYS A 140 -2.61 10.60 8.82
N ALA A 141 -1.35 10.31 8.53
CA ALA A 141 -0.81 8.96 8.45
C ALA A 141 0.20 8.71 9.59
N ASP A 142 0.19 7.51 10.16
CA ASP A 142 1.17 7.07 11.17
C ASP A 142 2.47 6.61 10.47
N PRO A 143 3.61 6.44 11.18
CA PRO A 143 4.81 5.86 10.56
C PRO A 143 4.49 4.51 9.95
N LEU A 144 5.15 4.21 8.84
CA LEU A 144 5.05 2.88 8.26
C LEU A 144 5.63 1.83 9.22
N ASP A 145 5.18 0.60 9.02
CA ASP A 145 5.64 -0.58 9.73
C ASP A 145 6.31 -1.51 8.72
N SER A 146 7.62 -1.70 8.87
CA SER A 146 8.42 -2.59 8.04
C SER A 146 8.70 -3.90 8.78
N ILE A 147 8.55 -5.01 8.05
CA ILE A 147 8.76 -6.36 8.57
C ILE A 147 9.85 -7.02 7.72
N LEU A 148 10.95 -7.39 8.37
CA LEU A 148 12.07 -8.15 7.80
C LEU A 148 11.87 -9.66 7.99
#